data_AF-A0A1C5VBC5-F1
#
_entry.id   AF-A0A1C5VBC5-F1
#
_cell.length_a   1.000
_cell.length_b   1.000
_cell.length_c   1.000
_cell.angle_alpha   90.00
_cell.angle_beta   90.00
_cell.angle_gamma   90.00
#
_symmetry.space_group_name_H-M   'P 1'
#
loop_
_entity.id
_entity.type
_entity.pdbx_description
1 polymer ?
#
loop_
_entity_poly.entity_id
_entity_poly.type
_entity_poly.pdbx_seq_one_letter_code
_entity_poly.pdbx_strand_id
1 'polypeptide(L)'
;MQKKQINKEIIHKFRMKLRTLKLEDKLDVFPIENTFTRRQRYWIDGQTGKAFFKVHMWDLNSLEEYELEQEINARISAARAYFQM
;
A
#
# COMPACT_ATOMS: atom_id res chain seq x y z
N MET A 1 -11.66 5.07 -17.49
CA MET A 1 -10.57 5.85 -16.84
C MET A 1 -9.23 5.35 -17.34
N GLN A 2 -8.20 6.19 -17.41
CA GLN A 2 -6.83 5.72 -17.66
C GLN A 2 -6.32 4.97 -16.43
N LYS A 3 -5.59 3.85 -16.59
CA LYS A 3 -5.04 3.03 -15.48
C LYS A 3 -4.27 3.85 -14.44
N LYS A 4 -3.60 4.92 -14.87
CA LYS A 4 -2.90 5.87 -14.00
C LYS A 4 -3.82 6.60 -13.02
N GLN A 5 -5.05 6.90 -13.42
CA GLN A 5 -6.04 7.54 -12.55
C GLN A 5 -6.55 6.55 -11.50
N ILE A 6 -6.86 5.33 -11.91
CA ILE A 6 -7.26 4.23 -11.01
C ILE A 6 -6.15 3.98 -9.96
N ASN A 7 -4.89 3.94 -10.38
CA ASN A 7 -3.77 3.78 -9.46
C ASN A 7 -3.72 4.89 -8.39
N LYS A 8 -3.97 6.16 -8.76
CA LYS A 8 -4.01 7.27 -7.80
C LYS A 8 -5.13 7.11 -6.78
N GLU A 9 -6.31 6.69 -7.23
CA GLU A 9 -7.47 6.45 -6.36
C GLU A 9 -7.19 5.32 -5.36
N ILE A 10 -6.57 4.24 -5.83
CA ILE A 10 -6.16 3.11 -4.97
C ILE A 10 -5.15 3.55 -3.91
N ILE A 11 -4.11 4.31 -4.30
CA ILE A 11 -3.11 4.85 -3.36
C ILE A 11 -3.79 5.76 -2.33
N HIS A 12 -4.76 6.57 -2.77
CA HIS A 12 -5.54 7.41 -1.87
C HIS A 12 -6.35 6.57 -0.87
N LYS A 13 -7.03 5.51 -1.32
CA LYS A 13 -7.76 4.58 -0.44
C LYS A 13 -6.83 3.94 0.61
N PHE A 14 -5.62 3.51 0.23
CA PHE A 14 -4.61 3.03 1.19
C PHE A 14 -4.28 4.06 2.26
N ARG A 15 -3.91 5.28 1.85
CA ARG A 15 -3.50 6.35 2.78
C ARG A 15 -4.64 6.80 3.69
N MET A 16 -5.86 6.86 3.17
CA MET A 16 -7.04 7.14 3.98
C MET A 16 -7.27 6.05 5.03
N LYS A 17 -7.14 4.77 4.66
CA LYS A 17 -7.27 3.66 5.62
C LYS A 17 -6.18 3.71 6.69
N LEU A 18 -4.94 3.98 6.31
CA LEU A 18 -3.83 4.14 7.27
C LEU A 18 -4.10 5.30 8.25
N ARG A 19 -4.62 6.41 7.76
CA ARG A 19 -5.03 7.56 8.59
C ARG A 19 -6.15 7.20 9.57
N THR A 20 -7.18 6.48 9.11
CA THR A 20 -8.25 5.99 9.98
C THR A 20 -7.72 5.08 11.10
N LEU A 21 -6.63 4.35 10.83
CA LEU A 21 -5.96 3.48 11.80
C LEU A 21 -4.90 4.20 12.65
N LYS A 22 -4.68 5.51 12.45
CA LYS A 22 -3.62 6.29 13.12
C LYS A 22 -2.21 5.75 12.87
N LEU A 23 -1.98 5.21 11.66
CA LEU A 23 -0.71 4.62 11.23
C LEU A 23 0.02 5.45 10.19
N GLU A 24 -0.55 6.56 9.73
CA GLU A 24 -0.04 7.39 8.63
C GLU A 24 1.39 7.91 8.85
N ASP A 25 1.79 8.12 10.10
CA ASP A 25 3.14 8.58 10.46
C ASP A 25 4.14 7.43 10.54
N LYS A 26 3.65 6.19 10.77
CA LYS A 26 4.48 5.00 11.01
C LYS A 26 4.57 4.07 9.81
N LEU A 27 3.54 4.02 8.98
CA LEU A 27 3.38 3.07 7.89
C LEU A 27 2.86 3.78 6.64
N ASP A 28 3.44 3.47 5.48
CA ASP A 28 2.95 3.94 4.18
C ASP A 28 3.00 2.84 3.12
N VAL A 29 2.23 3.07 2.05
CA VAL A 29 2.22 2.19 0.87
C VAL A 29 3.27 2.65 -0.14
N PHE A 30 4.00 1.71 -0.72
CA PHE A 30 4.91 1.94 -1.84
C PHE A 30 4.37 1.29 -3.12
N PRO A 31 3.70 2.06 -3.99
CA PRO A 31 3.10 1.54 -5.21
C PRO A 31 4.15 1.26 -6.29
N ILE A 32 4.00 0.14 -7.00
CA ILE A 32 4.79 -0.21 -8.17
C ILE A 32 3.87 -0.38 -9.35
N GLU A 33 4.03 0.49 -10.35
CA GLU A 33 3.20 0.45 -11.54
C GLU A 33 3.56 -0.69 -12.48
N ASN A 34 4.83 -0.82 -12.87
CA ASN A 34 5.25 -1.81 -13.87
C ASN A 34 6.73 -2.23 -13.79
N THR A 35 7.49 -1.72 -12.82
CA THR A 35 8.96 -1.88 -12.78
C THR A 35 9.40 -2.90 -11.74
N PHE A 36 10.31 -3.78 -12.14
CA PHE A 36 11.03 -4.65 -11.21
C PHE A 36 11.92 -3.78 -10.30
N THR A 37 11.56 -3.65 -9.02
CA THR A 37 12.38 -2.94 -8.04
C THR A 37 13.01 -3.93 -7.07
N ARG A 38 14.31 -3.76 -6.79
CA ARG A 38 15.08 -4.61 -5.86
C ARG A 38 14.72 -4.40 -4.38
N ARG A 39 13.86 -3.43 -4.06
CA ARG A 39 13.42 -3.21 -2.68
C ARG A 39 12.65 -4.42 -2.16
N GLN A 40 12.89 -4.76 -0.91
CA GLN A 40 12.16 -5.80 -0.20
C GLN A 40 10.66 -5.47 -0.15
N ARG A 41 9.81 -6.48 0.10
CA ARG A 41 8.36 -6.28 0.21
C ARG A 41 8.00 -5.36 1.37
N TYR A 42 8.76 -5.45 2.47
CA TYR A 42 8.61 -4.64 3.66
C TYR A 42 9.99 -4.09 4.02
N TRP A 43 10.07 -2.82 4.39
CA TRP A 43 11.30 -2.22 4.91
C TRP A 43 10.98 -1.00 5.77
N ILE A 44 11.96 -0.58 6.58
CA ILE A 44 11.93 0.69 7.31
C ILE A 44 12.87 1.66 6.59
N ASP A 45 12.41 2.87 6.33
CA ASP A 45 13.26 3.94 5.83
C ASP A 45 14.20 4.41 6.94
N GLY A 46 15.50 4.24 6.72
CA GLY A 46 16.53 4.60 7.70
C GLY A 46 16.65 6.11 7.98
N GLN A 47 16.08 6.97 7.13
CA GLN A 47 16.09 8.42 7.37
C GLN A 47 14.91 8.88 8.24
N THR A 48 13.72 8.35 7.96
CA THR A 48 12.47 8.80 8.61
C THR A 48 12.01 7.86 9.72
N GLY A 49 12.53 6.63 9.79
CA GLY A 49 12.00 5.56 10.65
C GLY A 49 10.64 5.03 10.20
N LYS A 50 10.11 5.50 9.06
CA LYS A 50 8.80 5.10 8.55
C LYS A 50 8.86 3.73 7.90
N ALA A 51 7.92 2.86 8.26
CA ALA A 51 7.75 1.55 7.66
C ALA A 51 7.02 1.67 6.30
N PHE A 52 7.43 0.85 5.34
CA PHE A 52 6.83 0.80 4.02
C PHE A 52 6.52 -0.63 3.63
N PHE A 53 5.40 -0.80 2.93
CA PHE A 53 5.04 -2.05 2.28
C PHE A 53 4.80 -1.84 0.78
N LYS A 54 5.37 -2.74 -0.02
CA LYS A 54 5.31 -2.73 -1.47
C LYS A 54 3.98 -3.29 -1.96
N VAL A 55 3.41 -2.63 -2.97
CA VAL A 55 2.18 -3.08 -3.63
C VAL A 55 2.34 -2.99 -5.14
N HIS A 56 2.03 -4.08 -5.85
CA HIS A 56 1.99 -4.10 -7.30
C HIS A 56 0.63 -3.59 -7.77
N MET A 57 0.63 -2.46 -8.49
CA MET A 57 -0.60 -1.79 -8.91
C MET A 57 -1.32 -2.54 -10.02
N TRP A 58 -0.59 -3.34 -10.80
CA TRP A 58 -1.18 -4.22 -11.83
C TRP A 58 -2.18 -5.21 -11.23
N ASP A 59 -1.86 -5.77 -10.06
CA ASP A 59 -2.72 -6.73 -9.37
C ASP A 59 -3.98 -6.06 -8.79
N LEU A 60 -3.92 -4.74 -8.55
CA LEU A 60 -4.99 -3.99 -7.91
C LEU A 60 -5.93 -3.28 -8.87
N ASN A 61 -5.39 -2.74 -9.96
CA ASN A 61 -6.17 -1.94 -10.89
C ASN A 61 -7.13 -2.77 -11.76
N SER A 62 -7.07 -4.10 -11.63
CA SER A 62 -7.95 -5.05 -12.30
C SER A 62 -9.02 -5.62 -11.36
N LEU A 63 -8.99 -5.30 -10.06
CA LEU A 63 -9.96 -5.76 -9.08
C LEU A 63 -11.22 -4.89 -9.08
N GLU A 64 -12.36 -5.51 -8.77
CA GLU A 64 -13.58 -4.77 -8.50
C GLU A 64 -13.53 -4.06 -7.14
N GLU A 65 -14.43 -3.10 -6.91
CA GLU A 65 -14.37 -2.23 -5.72
C GLU A 65 -14.41 -3.00 -4.39
N TYR A 66 -15.27 -4.02 -4.28
CA TYR A 66 -15.38 -4.85 -3.09
C TYR A 66 -14.10 -5.66 -2.84
N GLU A 67 -13.56 -6.30 -3.88
CA GLU A 67 -12.32 -7.08 -3.79
C GLU A 67 -11.12 -6.18 -3.48
N LEU A 68 -11.07 -4.99 -4.09
CA LEU A 68 -10.06 -3.99 -3.84
C LEU A 68 -10.04 -3.57 -2.37
N GLU A 69 -11.21 -3.36 -1.75
CA GLU A 69 -11.27 -3.00 -0.33
C GLU A 69 -10.76 -4.13 0.57
N GLN A 70 -11.15 -5.38 0.29
CA GLN A 70 -10.65 -6.55 1.03
C GLN A 70 -9.14 -6.68 0.89
N GLU A 71 -8.61 -6.51 -0.32
CA GLU A 71 -7.17 -6.60 -0.59
C GLU A 71 -6.39 -5.46 0.07
N ILE A 72 -6.92 -4.23 0.09
CA ILE A 72 -6.32 -3.11 0.84
C ILE A 72 -6.23 -3.46 2.33
N ASN A 73 -7.32 -3.95 2.91
CA ASN A 73 -7.36 -4.33 4.33
C ASN A 73 -6.37 -5.46 4.63
N ALA A 74 -6.32 -6.49 3.77
CA ALA A 74 -5.42 -7.62 3.90
C ALA A 74 -3.95 -7.18 3.87
N ARG A 75 -3.57 -6.29 2.94
CA ARG A 75 -2.19 -5.80 2.84
C ARG A 75 -1.78 -4.92 4.01
N ILE A 76 -2.67 -4.05 4.49
CA ILE A 76 -2.40 -3.26 5.70
C ILE A 76 -2.24 -4.19 6.91
N SER A 77 -3.12 -5.19 7.07
CA SER A 77 -3.04 -6.17 8.17
C SER A 77 -1.73 -6.96 8.12
N ALA A 78 -1.33 -7.45 6.94
CA ALA A 78 -0.07 -8.16 6.75
C ALA A 78 1.14 -7.28 7.07
N ALA A 79 1.13 -6.01 6.64
CA ALA A 79 2.19 -5.05 6.98
C ALA A 79 2.26 -4.80 8.49
N ARG A 80 1.11 -4.61 9.16
CA ARG A 80 1.04 -4.45 10.61
C ARG A 80 1.58 -5.66 11.36
N ALA A 81 1.21 -6.87 10.95
CA ALA A 81 1.71 -8.11 11.55
C ALA A 81 3.22 -8.24 11.37
N TYR A 82 3.75 -7.88 10.20
CA TYR A 82 5.18 -7.91 9.93
C TYR A 82 5.98 -6.94 10.81
N PHE A 83 5.49 -5.71 10.98
CA PHE A 83 6.15 -4.67 11.78
C PHE A 83 5.74 -4.66 13.26
N GLN A 84 4.84 -5.55 13.68
CA GLN A 84 4.31 -5.64 15.05
C GLN A 84 3.65 -4.33 15.53
N MET A 85 2.73 -3.77 14.72
CA MET A 85 2.04 -2.48 14.94
C MET A 85 0.53 -2.58 15.21
#